data_AF-A0A2T2RWS0-F1
#
_entry.id   AF-A0A2T2RWS0-F1
#
_cell.length_a   1.000
_cell.length_b   1.000
_cell.length_c   1.000
_cell.angle_alpha   90.00
_cell.angle_beta   90.00
_cell.angle_gamma   90.00
#
_symmetry.space_group_name_H-M   'P 1'
#
loop_
_entity.id
_entity.type
_entity.pdbx_description
1 polymer ?
#
loop_
_entity_poly.entity_id
_entity_poly.type
_entity_poly.pdbx_seq_one_letter_code
_entity_poly.pdbx_strand_id
1 'polypeptide(L)'
;MPEENPPARETLLQNPGTLWANLSKQTEHALHCGALHSIPTEYEFVEQNGIPFLVRIVSNLVRKEDAKKQQEQKTATSGKEFNPFLPYEKDLFVADISNTHLCLLNKYNVVDNHLLIVTRAFEAQQTWLNWQDFEAMWASLAEIDGLAFYNAGNAAGASQPHKHLQLVPLPLTPSVQKLPIEPALTDAKFHDSVGILPSFPFLHAITRLNPNWVKSPSEAGKATLERYHALLRAVGLLQNCESSYGQSGAYNLIATREWMLLVPRTQEYFESIGVNSLGFAGIF
;
A
#
# COMPACT_ATOMS: atom_id res chain seq x y z
N MET A 1 23.54 40.90 -0.85
CA MET A 1 22.91 39.66 -1.35
C MET A 1 21.68 39.44 -0.49
N PRO A 2 20.47 39.37 -1.05
CA PRO A 2 19.30 39.05 -0.25
C PRO A 2 19.40 37.57 0.16
N GLU A 3 19.34 37.34 1.47
CA GLU A 3 19.18 36.01 2.06
C GLU A 3 17.90 35.40 1.49
N GLU A 4 18.04 34.30 0.74
CA GLU A 4 16.90 33.47 0.37
C GLU A 4 16.28 32.95 1.65
N ASN A 5 15.02 33.32 1.90
CA ASN A 5 14.22 32.71 2.95
C ASN A 5 14.28 31.18 2.77
N PRO A 6 14.53 30.40 3.83
CA PRO A 6 14.41 28.95 3.74
C PRO A 6 13.00 28.62 3.24
N PRO A 7 12.83 27.59 2.37
CA PRO A 7 11.52 27.19 1.92
C PRO A 7 10.62 26.95 3.14
N ALA A 8 9.40 27.49 3.09
CA ALA A 8 8.41 27.31 4.15
C ALA A 8 8.35 25.83 4.51
N ARG A 9 8.42 25.51 5.81
CA ARG A 9 8.31 24.12 6.30
C ARG A 9 7.10 23.47 5.61
N GLU A 10 7.35 22.41 4.87
CA GLU A 10 6.29 21.63 4.23
C GLU A 10 5.41 21.05 5.34
N THR A 11 4.16 21.52 5.42
CA THR A 11 3.21 21.00 6.40
C THR A 11 2.69 19.66 5.90
N LEU A 12 3.09 18.57 6.56
CA LEU A 12 2.49 17.26 6.39
C LEU A 12 1.08 17.27 6.97
N LEU A 13 0.10 16.91 6.16
CA LEU A 13 -1.34 17.01 6.40
C LEU A 13 -1.73 18.43 6.82
N GLN A 14 -2.51 19.13 5.98
CA GLN A 14 -2.89 20.53 6.27
C GLN A 14 -3.57 20.67 7.65
N ASN A 15 -4.30 19.65 8.10
CA ASN A 15 -4.90 19.56 9.43
C ASN A 15 -4.59 18.19 10.07
N PRO A 16 -3.52 18.07 10.89
CA PRO A 16 -3.21 16.83 11.60
C PRO A 16 -4.35 16.40 12.53
N GLY A 17 -4.57 15.10 12.65
CA GLY A 17 -5.61 14.46 13.46
C GLY A 17 -6.99 14.37 12.79
N THR A 18 -7.10 14.71 11.50
CA THR A 18 -8.38 14.74 10.77
C THR A 18 -8.53 13.65 9.71
N LEU A 19 -7.48 12.92 9.37
CA LEU A 19 -7.47 11.99 8.23
C LEU A 19 -8.52 10.89 8.37
N TRP A 20 -8.65 10.28 9.55
CA TRP A 20 -9.68 9.25 9.79
C TRP A 20 -11.11 9.80 9.65
N ALA A 21 -11.36 10.99 10.19
CA ALA A 21 -12.66 11.64 10.09
C ALA A 21 -12.98 12.01 8.63
N ASN A 22 -12.00 12.53 7.90
CA ASN A 22 -12.12 12.86 6.48
C ASN A 22 -12.37 11.60 5.65
N LEU A 23 -11.63 10.53 5.90
CA LEU A 23 -11.79 9.24 5.23
C LEU A 23 -13.20 8.66 5.45
N SER A 24 -13.67 8.67 6.69
CA SER A 24 -15.01 8.17 7.04
C SER A 24 -16.10 9.00 6.35
N LYS A 25 -16.03 10.33 6.47
CA LYS A 25 -16.98 11.25 5.85
C LYS A 25 -16.97 11.15 4.32
N GLN A 26 -15.79 11.07 3.71
CA GLN A 26 -15.65 10.96 2.26
C GLN A 26 -16.19 9.62 1.76
N THR A 27 -15.99 8.53 2.51
CA THR A 27 -16.53 7.21 2.18
C THR A 27 -18.06 7.24 2.16
N GLU A 28 -18.70 7.80 3.18
CA GLU A 28 -20.17 7.96 3.22
C GLU A 28 -20.68 8.80 2.04
N HIS A 29 -20.04 9.94 1.77
CA HIS A 29 -20.40 10.81 0.64
C HIS A 29 -20.26 10.09 -0.70
N ALA A 30 -19.11 9.43 -0.93
CA ALA A 30 -18.80 8.76 -2.19
C ALA A 30 -19.72 7.55 -2.44
N LEU A 31 -20.14 6.84 -1.39
CA LEU A 31 -21.18 5.80 -1.49
C LEU A 31 -22.53 6.43 -1.86
N HIS A 32 -22.91 7.52 -1.19
CA HIS A 32 -24.20 8.16 -1.41
C HIS A 32 -24.35 8.75 -2.82
N CYS A 33 -23.30 9.38 -3.36
CA CYS A 33 -23.31 9.93 -4.72
C CYS A 33 -22.97 8.88 -5.81
N GLY A 34 -22.65 7.64 -5.42
CA GLY A 34 -22.33 6.55 -6.33
C GLY A 34 -20.95 6.62 -6.98
N ALA A 35 -20.04 7.43 -6.45
CA ALA A 35 -18.65 7.49 -6.91
C ALA A 35 -17.82 6.28 -6.42
N LEU A 36 -18.09 5.80 -5.20
CA LEU A 36 -17.45 4.62 -4.61
C LEU A 36 -18.31 3.37 -4.86
N HIS A 37 -17.70 2.35 -5.45
CA HIS A 37 -18.34 1.07 -5.81
C HIS A 37 -17.75 -0.07 -4.99
N SER A 38 -18.13 -0.16 -3.72
CA SER A 38 -17.68 -1.24 -2.83
C SER A 38 -18.16 -2.60 -3.33
N ILE A 39 -17.24 -3.56 -3.29
CA ILE A 39 -17.49 -4.95 -3.71
C ILE A 39 -17.80 -5.76 -2.45
N PRO A 40 -19.07 -6.15 -2.22
CA PRO A 40 -19.42 -6.93 -1.05
C PRO A 40 -18.75 -8.30 -1.11
N THR A 41 -18.23 -8.73 0.02
CA THR A 41 -17.60 -10.05 0.19
C THR A 41 -18.12 -10.71 1.46
N GLU A 42 -18.31 -12.03 1.38
CA GLU A 42 -18.33 -12.88 2.57
C GLU A 42 -16.90 -13.28 2.90
N TYR A 43 -16.65 -13.73 4.13
CA TYR A 43 -15.31 -14.22 4.48
C TYR A 43 -15.36 -15.44 5.38
N GLU A 44 -14.34 -16.28 5.24
CA GLU A 44 -14.08 -17.43 6.09
C GLU A 44 -12.60 -17.47 6.50
N PHE A 45 -12.29 -18.28 7.50
CA PHE A 45 -10.93 -18.52 7.95
C PHE A 45 -10.49 -19.93 7.56
N VAL A 46 -9.32 -20.01 6.93
CA VAL A 46 -8.66 -21.26 6.59
C VAL A 46 -7.36 -21.33 7.37
N GLU A 47 -7.24 -22.29 8.29
CA GLU A 47 -6.02 -22.44 9.08
C GLU A 47 -5.00 -23.34 8.35
N GLN A 48 -3.76 -22.88 8.24
CA GLN A 48 -2.64 -23.73 7.79
C GLN A 48 -1.37 -23.34 8.53
N ASN A 49 -0.65 -24.32 9.08
CA ASN A 49 0.59 -24.13 9.83
C ASN A 49 0.49 -23.08 10.95
N GLY A 50 -0.65 -23.01 11.64
CA GLY A 50 -0.91 -22.04 12.71
C GLY A 50 -1.22 -20.62 12.23
N ILE A 51 -1.39 -20.40 10.93
CA ILE A 51 -1.78 -19.11 10.34
C ILE A 51 -3.27 -19.20 9.94
N PRO A 52 -4.16 -18.37 10.53
CA PRO A 52 -5.58 -18.30 10.17
C PRO A 52 -5.79 -17.37 8.97
N PHE A 53 -5.62 -17.88 7.75
CA PHE A 53 -5.81 -17.12 6.52
C PHE A 53 -7.24 -16.59 6.42
N LEU A 54 -7.37 -15.29 6.12
CA LEU A 54 -8.66 -14.65 5.87
C LEU A 54 -8.96 -14.76 4.37
N VAL A 55 -9.97 -15.54 4.00
CA VAL A 55 -10.40 -15.71 2.61
C VAL A 55 -11.70 -14.94 2.39
N ARG A 56 -11.70 -13.98 1.46
CA ARG A 56 -12.85 -13.17 1.06
C ARG A 56 -13.43 -13.67 -0.25
N ILE A 57 -14.70 -14.05 -0.21
CA ILE A 57 -15.43 -14.60 -1.35
C ILE A 57 -16.28 -13.49 -1.95
N VAL A 58 -15.98 -13.11 -3.19
CA VAL A 58 -16.72 -12.10 -3.94
C VAL A 58 -18.01 -12.70 -4.48
N SER A 59 -19.16 -12.24 -3.97
CA SER A 59 -20.48 -12.76 -4.34
C SER A 59 -20.97 -12.31 -5.73
N ASN A 60 -20.15 -11.60 -6.52
CA ASN A 60 -20.47 -11.22 -7.90
C ASN A 60 -19.23 -10.75 -8.71
N LEU A 61 -18.47 -11.71 -9.27
CA LEU A 61 -17.28 -11.44 -10.12
C LEU A 61 -17.57 -10.51 -11.32
N VAL A 62 -18.82 -10.52 -11.82
CA VAL A 62 -19.28 -9.72 -12.97
C VAL A 62 -18.97 -8.23 -12.82
N ARG A 63 -19.14 -7.65 -11.62
CA ARG A 63 -18.88 -6.20 -11.40
C ARG A 63 -17.40 -5.83 -11.54
N LYS A 64 -16.48 -6.73 -11.16
CA LYS A 64 -15.04 -6.51 -11.29
C LYS A 64 -14.61 -6.56 -12.76
N GLU A 65 -15.18 -7.48 -13.53
CA GLU A 65 -14.96 -7.57 -14.98
C GLU A 65 -15.53 -6.35 -15.71
N ASP A 66 -16.72 -5.88 -15.33
CA ASP A 66 -17.34 -4.70 -15.94
C ASP A 66 -16.54 -3.43 -15.66
N ALA A 67 -15.99 -3.27 -14.44
CA ALA A 67 -15.10 -2.16 -14.11
C ALA A 67 -13.84 -2.15 -15.00
N LYS A 68 -13.25 -3.34 -15.23
CA LYS A 68 -12.09 -3.49 -16.12
C LYS A 68 -12.44 -3.12 -17.57
N LYS A 69 -13.58 -3.60 -18.07
CA LYS A 69 -14.08 -3.27 -19.42
C LYS A 69 -14.34 -1.79 -19.61
N GLN A 70 -14.93 -1.12 -18.62
CA GLN A 70 -15.16 0.34 -18.67
C GLN A 70 -13.84 1.13 -18.76
N GLN A 71 -12.81 0.66 -18.06
CA GLN A 71 -11.49 1.29 -18.09
C GLN A 71 -10.81 1.11 -19.46
N GLU A 72 -10.88 -0.09 -20.03
CA GLU A 72 -10.38 -0.38 -21.38
C GLU A 72 -11.11 0.45 -22.45
N GLN A 73 -12.42 0.62 -22.34
CA GLN A 73 -13.22 1.45 -23.25
C GLN A 73 -12.84 2.93 -23.21
N LYS A 74 -12.59 3.50 -22.02
CA LYS A 74 -12.14 4.90 -21.85
C LYS A 74 -10.76 5.15 -22.47
N THR A 75 -9.87 4.16 -22.37
CA THR A 75 -8.56 4.21 -23.05
C THR A 75 -8.72 4.19 -24.56
N ALA A 76 -9.58 3.30 -25.09
CA ALA A 76 -9.83 3.19 -26.53
C ALA A 76 -10.48 4.45 -27.14
N THR A 77 -11.34 5.16 -26.41
CA THR A 77 -12.01 6.38 -26.92
C THR A 77 -11.14 7.64 -26.88
N SER A 78 -10.22 7.75 -25.91
CA SER A 78 -9.39 8.95 -25.73
C SER A 78 -8.03 8.90 -26.46
N GLY A 79 -7.59 7.71 -26.90
CA GLY A 79 -6.27 7.51 -27.51
C GLY A 79 -5.08 7.75 -26.57
N LYS A 80 -5.35 8.00 -25.28
CA LYS A 80 -4.37 8.14 -24.20
C LYS A 80 -4.65 7.08 -23.14
N GLU A 81 -3.58 6.57 -22.54
CA GLU A 81 -3.68 5.63 -21.43
C GLU A 81 -4.45 6.29 -20.27
N PHE A 82 -5.60 5.73 -19.89
CA PHE A 82 -6.46 6.30 -18.86
C PHE A 82 -5.80 6.18 -17.47
N ASN A 83 -5.48 7.32 -16.85
CA ASN A 83 -4.94 7.38 -15.49
C ASN A 83 -6.04 7.82 -14.51
N PRO A 84 -6.56 6.93 -13.64
CA PRO A 84 -7.65 7.27 -12.72
C PRO A 84 -7.26 8.30 -11.65
N PHE A 85 -5.96 8.61 -11.52
CA PHE A 85 -5.45 9.58 -10.56
C PHE A 85 -5.18 10.94 -11.19
N LEU A 86 -5.30 11.10 -12.52
CA LEU A 86 -5.00 12.36 -13.23
C LEU A 86 -5.99 12.65 -14.40
N PRO A 87 -6.91 13.63 -14.24
CA PRO A 87 -7.36 14.20 -12.97
C PRO A 87 -8.13 13.14 -12.17
N TYR A 88 -7.96 13.13 -10.85
CA TYR A 88 -8.74 12.27 -9.96
C TYR A 88 -10.19 12.77 -9.82
N GLU A 89 -11.11 11.85 -9.52
CA GLU A 89 -12.50 12.18 -9.19
C GLU A 89 -12.55 12.89 -7.83
N LYS A 90 -13.14 14.09 -7.77
CA LYS A 90 -13.22 14.88 -6.53
C LYS A 90 -14.02 14.17 -5.44
N ASP A 91 -15.02 13.38 -5.81
CA ASP A 91 -15.81 12.58 -4.88
C ASP A 91 -15.03 11.39 -4.30
N LEU A 92 -13.82 11.11 -4.77
CA LEU A 92 -12.90 10.12 -4.18
C LEU A 92 -11.73 10.77 -3.43
N PHE A 93 -11.59 12.10 -3.47
CA PHE A 93 -10.50 12.80 -2.80
C PHE A 93 -10.74 12.88 -1.29
N VAL A 94 -9.76 12.45 -0.50
CA VAL A 94 -9.85 12.42 0.97
C VAL A 94 -9.09 13.59 1.59
N ALA A 95 -7.82 13.75 1.25
CA ALA A 95 -6.96 14.77 1.84
C ALA A 95 -5.68 14.99 1.04
N ASP A 96 -5.09 16.17 1.18
CA ASP A 96 -3.71 16.44 0.82
C ASP A 96 -2.77 15.96 1.93
N ILE A 97 -1.74 15.17 1.59
CA ILE A 97 -0.72 14.74 2.57
C ILE A 97 0.48 15.69 2.54
N SER A 98 1.02 15.94 1.35
CA SER A 98 2.19 16.79 1.15
C SER A 98 2.14 17.42 -0.25
N ASN A 99 3.18 18.16 -0.62
CA ASN A 99 3.35 18.66 -1.99
C ASN A 99 3.57 17.53 -3.01
N THR A 100 3.94 16.33 -2.56
CA THR A 100 4.20 15.17 -3.43
C THR A 100 3.08 14.14 -3.40
N HIS A 101 2.28 14.07 -2.32
CA HIS A 101 1.29 13.02 -2.12
C HIS A 101 -0.10 13.54 -1.75
N LEU A 102 -1.11 12.78 -2.15
CA LEU A 102 -2.51 12.95 -1.75
C LEU A 102 -3.16 11.60 -1.44
N CYS A 103 -4.34 11.67 -0.82
CA CYS A 103 -5.15 10.52 -0.44
C CYS A 103 -6.42 10.43 -1.29
N LEU A 104 -6.67 9.27 -1.89
CA LEU A 104 -7.91 8.94 -2.58
C LEU A 104 -8.57 7.70 -1.97
N LEU A 105 -9.88 7.57 -2.09
CA LEU A 105 -10.58 6.31 -1.89
C LEU A 105 -10.27 5.35 -3.05
N ASN A 106 -10.09 4.08 -2.73
CA ASN A 106 -10.09 3.04 -3.76
C ASN A 106 -11.52 2.86 -4.29
N LYS A 107 -11.76 3.31 -5.52
CA LYS A 107 -13.09 3.28 -6.18
C LYS A 107 -13.78 1.92 -6.16
N TYR A 108 -13.03 0.83 -6.22
CA TYR A 108 -13.55 -0.54 -6.23
C TYR A 108 -13.02 -1.33 -5.04
N ASN A 109 -13.26 -0.80 -3.84
CA ASN A 109 -12.73 -1.39 -2.61
C ASN A 109 -13.45 -2.69 -2.22
N VAL A 110 -12.67 -3.66 -1.76
CA VAL A 110 -13.16 -4.88 -1.09
C VAL A 110 -13.12 -4.72 0.43
N VAL A 111 -12.13 -3.98 0.93
CA VAL A 111 -11.99 -3.62 2.35
C VAL A 111 -12.51 -2.21 2.54
N ASP A 112 -13.33 -1.99 3.56
CA ASP A 112 -13.91 -0.68 3.84
C ASP A 112 -12.81 0.35 4.15
N ASN A 113 -13.05 1.60 3.75
CA ASN A 113 -12.12 2.71 3.96
C ASN A 113 -10.71 2.47 3.37
N HIS A 114 -10.60 1.64 2.32
CA HIS A 114 -9.34 1.40 1.62
C HIS A 114 -8.83 2.68 0.96
N LEU A 115 -7.73 3.19 1.48
CA LEU A 115 -7.09 4.43 1.09
C LEU A 115 -5.95 4.18 0.10
N LEU A 116 -5.84 5.04 -0.90
CA LEU A 116 -4.71 5.13 -1.82
C LEU A 116 -3.89 6.37 -1.48
N ILE A 117 -2.61 6.21 -1.25
CA ILE A 117 -1.63 7.29 -1.04
C ILE A 117 -0.88 7.45 -2.36
N VAL A 118 -1.26 8.46 -3.14
CA VAL A 118 -0.89 8.59 -4.56
C VAL A 118 0.06 9.76 -4.75
N THR A 119 1.07 9.61 -5.60
CA THR A 119 1.91 10.74 -6.03
C THR A 119 1.08 11.76 -6.81
N ARG A 120 1.34 13.06 -6.63
CA ARG A 120 0.64 14.10 -7.39
C ARG A 120 1.09 14.16 -8.84
N ALA A 121 2.40 14.09 -9.05
CA ALA A 121 2.99 13.95 -10.36
C ALA A 121 2.99 12.48 -10.74
N PHE A 122 2.89 12.20 -12.04
CA PHE A 122 3.03 10.84 -12.51
C PHE A 122 4.45 10.34 -12.22
N GLU A 123 4.54 9.37 -11.32
CA GLU A 123 5.69 8.48 -11.16
C GLU A 123 5.26 7.07 -11.55
N ALA A 124 6.15 6.28 -12.14
CA ALA A 124 5.81 4.90 -12.51
C ALA A 124 5.76 4.00 -11.26
N GLN A 125 4.74 3.13 -11.17
CA GLN A 125 4.57 2.09 -10.16
C GLN A 125 5.72 1.05 -10.15
N GLN A 126 6.59 1.09 -11.15
CA GLN A 126 7.81 0.28 -11.27
C GLN A 126 9.07 1.06 -10.86
N THR A 127 8.91 2.03 -9.97
CA THR A 127 10.02 2.75 -9.34
C THR A 127 10.17 2.34 -7.89
N TRP A 128 11.40 2.42 -7.39
CA TRP A 128 11.66 2.23 -5.97
C TRP A 128 10.94 3.29 -5.13
N LEU A 129 10.52 2.88 -3.94
CA LEU A 129 10.04 3.85 -2.95
C LEU A 129 11.19 4.74 -2.48
N ASN A 130 10.92 6.02 -2.32
CA ASN A 130 11.80 7.06 -1.81
C ASN A 130 11.36 7.47 -0.40
N TRP A 131 12.08 8.41 0.21
CA TRP A 131 11.78 8.85 1.57
C TRP A 131 10.44 9.61 1.66
N GLN A 132 10.01 10.30 0.61
CA GLN A 132 8.73 11.01 0.56
C GLN A 132 7.54 10.04 0.55
N ASP A 133 7.66 8.91 -0.13
CA ASP A 133 6.62 7.86 -0.11
C ASP A 133 6.45 7.32 1.31
N PHE A 134 7.55 7.05 2.01
CA PHE A 134 7.52 6.57 3.38
C PHE A 134 7.08 7.66 4.37
N GLU A 135 7.43 8.92 4.14
CA GLU A 135 6.91 10.05 4.91
C GLU A 135 5.38 10.14 4.79
N ALA A 136 4.84 10.02 3.59
CA ALA A 136 3.40 10.00 3.34
C ALA A 136 2.71 8.78 3.97
N MET A 137 3.36 7.60 3.92
CA MET A 137 2.94 6.39 4.63
C MET A 137 2.86 6.65 6.14
N TRP A 138 3.90 7.21 6.76
CA TRP A 138 3.93 7.48 8.19
C TRP A 138 2.97 8.58 8.63
N ALA A 139 2.76 9.60 7.81
CA ALA A 139 1.73 10.61 8.07
C ALA A 139 0.34 9.97 8.12
N SER A 140 0.06 9.01 7.23
CA SER A 140 -1.21 8.28 7.22
C SER A 140 -1.31 7.30 8.38
N LEU A 141 -0.26 6.50 8.61
CA LEU A 141 -0.19 5.55 9.72
C LEU A 141 -0.18 6.25 11.09
N ALA A 142 0.15 7.53 11.20
CA ALA A 142 0.04 8.25 12.47
C ALA A 142 -1.41 8.41 12.92
N GLU A 143 -2.35 8.50 11.98
CA GLU A 143 -3.77 8.75 12.25
C GLU A 143 -4.67 7.53 12.05
N ILE A 144 -4.23 6.58 11.21
CA ILE A 144 -4.95 5.36 10.89
C ILE A 144 -4.09 4.18 11.30
N ASP A 145 -4.55 3.39 12.27
CA ASP A 145 -3.93 2.09 12.53
C ASP A 145 -4.31 1.12 11.41
N GLY A 146 -3.32 0.53 10.74
CA GLY A 146 -3.56 -0.11 9.46
C GLY A 146 -2.38 -0.86 8.90
N LEU A 147 -2.64 -1.54 7.78
CA LEU A 147 -1.65 -2.22 6.96
C LEU A 147 -1.41 -1.38 5.69
N ALA A 148 -0.24 -0.76 5.60
CA ALA A 148 0.22 -0.09 4.39
C ALA A 148 0.88 -1.10 3.46
N PHE A 149 0.74 -0.93 2.15
CA PHE A 149 1.34 -1.84 1.18
C PHE A 149 1.61 -1.24 -0.19
N TYR A 150 2.58 -1.82 -0.89
CA TYR A 150 3.00 -1.44 -2.24
C TYR A 150 3.11 -2.67 -3.13
N ASN A 151 2.45 -2.65 -4.29
CA ASN A 151 2.60 -3.66 -5.34
C ASN A 151 3.51 -3.09 -6.42
N ALA A 152 4.78 -3.46 -6.44
CA ALA A 152 5.78 -2.87 -7.32
C ALA A 152 5.89 -3.69 -8.63
N GLY A 153 5.20 -3.24 -9.68
CA GLY A 153 5.18 -3.87 -11.00
C GLY A 153 4.13 -4.98 -11.18
N ASN A 154 3.91 -5.37 -12.44
CA ASN A 154 2.79 -6.24 -12.83
C ASN A 154 2.81 -7.60 -12.11
N ALA A 155 3.98 -8.24 -12.02
CA ALA A 155 4.12 -9.52 -11.32
C ALA A 155 3.82 -9.43 -9.81
N ALA A 156 3.79 -8.23 -9.23
CA ALA A 156 3.37 -8.00 -7.84
C ALA A 156 1.86 -7.74 -7.69
N GLY A 157 1.08 -7.79 -8.77
CA GLY A 157 -0.36 -7.48 -8.77
C GLY A 157 -0.67 -5.99 -8.85
N ALA A 158 0.23 -5.19 -9.44
CA ALA A 158 -0.04 -3.78 -9.71
C ALA A 158 -1.05 -3.63 -10.84
N SER A 159 -2.17 -2.93 -10.57
CA SER A 159 -3.22 -2.68 -11.56
C SER A 159 -3.19 -1.28 -12.17
N GLN A 160 -2.44 -0.34 -11.59
CA GLN A 160 -2.32 1.04 -12.09
C GLN A 160 -0.84 1.40 -12.27
N PRO A 161 -0.46 2.05 -13.39
CA PRO A 161 0.94 2.39 -13.67
C PRO A 161 1.42 3.61 -12.90
N HIS A 162 0.51 4.42 -12.34
CA HIS A 162 0.85 5.58 -11.54
C HIS A 162 1.10 5.17 -10.08
N LYS A 163 2.27 5.56 -9.56
CA LYS A 163 2.78 5.26 -8.22
C LYS A 163 1.76 5.57 -7.11
N HIS A 164 1.44 4.54 -6.35
CA HIS A 164 0.60 4.64 -5.17
C HIS A 164 0.92 3.54 -4.16
N LEU A 165 0.99 3.95 -2.89
CA LEU A 165 0.84 3.08 -1.74
C LEU A 165 -0.65 2.88 -1.45
N GLN A 166 -0.97 1.80 -0.76
CA GLN A 166 -2.31 1.47 -0.32
C GLN A 166 -2.31 1.32 1.20
N LEU A 167 -3.42 1.66 1.85
CA LEU A 167 -3.59 1.54 3.29
C LEU A 167 -4.99 1.00 3.58
N VAL A 168 -5.06 -0.15 4.24
CA VAL A 168 -6.31 -0.70 4.78
C VAL A 168 -6.33 -0.55 6.31
N PRO A 169 -7.37 0.06 6.88
CA PRO A 169 -7.48 0.18 8.33
C PRO A 169 -7.62 -1.18 9.02
N LEU A 170 -7.09 -1.26 10.24
CA LEU A 170 -7.32 -2.38 11.16
C LEU A 170 -8.41 -2.01 12.18
N PRO A 171 -9.21 -2.99 12.65
CA PRO A 171 -9.18 -4.40 12.27
C PRO A 171 -9.80 -4.68 10.88
N LEU A 172 -9.34 -5.72 10.19
CA LEU A 172 -9.84 -6.11 8.85
C LEU A 172 -11.26 -6.68 8.87
N THR A 173 -11.67 -7.23 10.02
CA THR A 173 -13.02 -7.74 10.28
C THR A 173 -13.37 -7.47 11.74
N PRO A 174 -14.66 -7.37 12.12
CA PRO A 174 -15.05 -7.17 13.51
C PRO A 174 -14.54 -8.26 14.48
N SER A 175 -14.32 -9.48 13.99
CA SER A 175 -13.90 -10.64 14.78
C SER A 175 -12.39 -10.79 14.91
N VAL A 176 -11.59 -10.08 14.10
CA VAL A 176 -10.13 -10.26 14.04
C VAL A 176 -9.41 -8.95 14.27
N GLN A 177 -8.83 -8.81 15.46
CA GLN A 177 -8.08 -7.61 15.86
C GLN A 177 -6.66 -7.54 15.28
N LYS A 178 -6.11 -8.69 14.86
CA LYS A 178 -4.70 -8.85 14.47
C LYS A 178 -4.57 -9.37 13.03
N LEU A 179 -3.47 -9.07 12.36
CA LEU A 179 -3.22 -9.60 11.03
C LEU A 179 -3.06 -11.13 11.05
N PRO A 180 -3.55 -11.86 10.03
CA PRO A 180 -3.43 -13.33 9.96
C PRO A 180 -2.01 -13.86 10.21
N ILE A 181 -0.99 -13.16 9.72
CA ILE A 181 0.42 -13.58 9.83
C ILE A 181 1.08 -13.30 11.19
N GLU A 182 0.38 -12.69 12.14
CA GLU A 182 0.92 -12.39 13.49
C GLU A 182 1.56 -13.59 14.21
N PRO A 183 1.00 -14.83 14.15
CA PRO A 183 1.66 -16.01 14.68
C PRO A 183 3.07 -16.22 14.09
N ALA A 184 3.24 -16.03 12.77
CA ALA A 184 4.54 -16.17 12.11
C ALA A 184 5.54 -15.09 12.55
N LEU A 185 5.07 -13.87 12.81
CA LEU A 185 5.91 -12.76 13.26
C LEU A 185 6.54 -13.02 14.64
N THR A 186 5.87 -13.79 15.49
CA THR A 186 6.37 -14.12 16.83
C THR A 186 7.64 -14.97 16.77
N ASP A 187 7.76 -15.82 15.74
CA ASP A 187 8.89 -16.72 15.52
C ASP A 187 9.99 -16.11 14.60
N ALA A 188 9.88 -14.83 14.28
CA ALA A 188 10.81 -14.13 13.41
C ALA A 188 12.25 -14.16 13.96
N LYS A 189 13.20 -14.61 13.13
CA LYS A 189 14.63 -14.67 13.46
C LYS A 189 15.37 -13.53 12.77
N PHE A 190 16.01 -12.68 13.56
CA PHE A 190 16.73 -11.50 13.06
C PHE A 190 18.25 -11.68 13.13
N HIS A 191 18.92 -11.22 12.08
CA HIS A 191 20.35 -10.96 12.05
C HIS A 191 20.54 -9.46 11.74
N ASP A 192 21.11 -8.72 12.68
CA ASP A 192 21.12 -7.26 12.68
C ASP A 192 19.70 -6.67 12.51
N SER A 193 19.47 -5.92 11.43
CA SER A 193 18.19 -5.25 11.15
C SER A 193 17.25 -6.06 10.25
N VAL A 194 17.71 -7.19 9.71
CA VAL A 194 16.93 -8.01 8.77
C VAL A 194 16.65 -9.37 9.37
N GLY A 195 15.42 -9.84 9.22
CA GLY A 195 14.98 -11.14 9.70
C GLY A 195 14.25 -11.94 8.63
N ILE A 196 13.95 -13.17 9.03
CA ILE A 196 13.17 -14.14 8.27
C ILE A 196 12.10 -14.75 9.19
N LEU A 197 11.01 -15.18 8.58
CA LEU A 197 9.91 -15.92 9.18
C LEU A 197 10.12 -17.40 8.82
N PRO A 198 10.50 -18.27 9.79
CA PRO A 198 10.82 -19.67 9.49
C PRO A 198 9.67 -20.46 8.86
N SER A 199 8.42 -20.05 9.10
CA SER A 199 7.22 -20.70 8.57
C SER A 199 6.93 -20.34 7.11
N PHE A 200 7.57 -19.31 6.54
CA PHE A 200 7.30 -18.85 5.18
C PHE A 200 8.18 -19.62 4.17
N PRO A 201 7.58 -20.36 3.21
CA PRO A 201 8.32 -21.24 2.29
C PRO A 201 8.89 -20.51 1.06
N PHE A 202 8.95 -19.19 1.08
CA PHE A 202 9.37 -18.35 -0.05
C PHE A 202 10.40 -17.30 0.39
N LEU A 203 11.18 -16.79 -0.56
CA LEU A 203 12.15 -15.73 -0.30
C LEU A 203 11.42 -14.47 0.16
N HIS A 204 11.85 -13.92 1.30
CA HIS A 204 11.35 -12.68 1.86
C HIS A 204 12.38 -12.10 2.81
N ALA A 205 12.18 -10.85 3.22
CA ALA A 205 12.95 -10.24 4.30
C ALA A 205 12.01 -9.36 5.14
N ILE A 206 12.17 -9.41 6.47
CA ILE A 206 11.40 -8.58 7.41
C ILE A 206 12.33 -7.70 8.24
N THR A 207 11.89 -6.50 8.61
CA THR A 207 12.56 -5.63 9.57
C THR A 207 11.56 -5.16 10.63
N ARG A 208 12.07 -4.85 11.81
CA ARG A 208 11.32 -4.10 12.82
C ARG A 208 11.31 -2.61 12.47
N LEU A 209 10.19 -1.96 12.76
CA LEU A 209 10.01 -0.52 12.75
C LEU A 209 9.77 -0.04 14.19
N ASN A 210 9.81 1.28 14.40
CA ASN A 210 9.57 1.86 15.72
C ASN A 210 8.20 2.55 15.72
N PRO A 211 7.21 2.09 16.51
CA PRO A 211 5.89 2.71 16.57
C PRO A 211 5.92 4.18 16.98
N ASN A 212 6.95 4.64 17.71
CA ASN A 212 7.09 6.05 18.08
C ASN A 212 7.40 6.97 16.88
N TRP A 213 7.77 6.42 15.73
CA TRP A 213 8.04 7.19 14.52
C TRP A 213 6.81 7.92 13.97
N VAL A 214 5.59 7.51 14.36
CA VAL A 214 4.36 8.29 14.09
C VAL A 214 4.44 9.73 14.58
N LYS A 215 5.27 10.03 15.60
CA LYS A 215 5.44 11.38 16.16
C LYS A 215 6.26 12.30 15.27
N SER A 216 6.97 11.75 14.27
CA SER A 216 7.83 12.52 13.37
C SER A 216 7.91 11.85 11.99
N PRO A 217 6.83 11.91 11.18
CA PRO A 217 6.76 11.21 9.89
C PRO A 217 7.91 11.50 8.92
N SER A 218 8.47 12.72 8.94
CA SER A 218 9.60 13.07 8.06
C SER A 218 10.90 12.31 8.41
N GLU A 219 11.24 12.25 9.70
CA GLU A 219 12.36 11.43 10.20
C GLU A 219 12.09 9.94 9.99
N ALA A 220 10.84 9.53 10.22
CA ALA A 220 10.37 8.17 10.00
C ALA A 220 10.55 7.72 8.55
N GLY A 221 10.23 8.58 7.57
CA GLY A 221 10.38 8.31 6.15
C GLY A 221 11.82 7.98 5.77
N LYS A 222 12.78 8.78 6.26
CA LYS A 222 14.22 8.57 6.03
C LYS A 222 14.71 7.27 6.69
N ALA A 223 14.37 7.05 7.96
CA ALA A 223 14.78 5.85 8.68
C ALA A 223 14.17 4.57 8.05
N THR A 224 12.94 4.65 7.54
CA THR A 224 12.27 3.55 6.85
C THR A 224 12.91 3.27 5.50
N LEU A 225 13.35 4.30 4.76
CA LEU A 225 14.07 4.13 3.50
C LEU A 225 15.35 3.29 3.69
N GLU A 226 16.11 3.52 4.77
CA GLU A 226 17.30 2.73 5.09
C GLU A 226 16.95 1.26 5.31
N ARG A 227 15.89 0.98 6.07
CA ARG A 227 15.40 -0.38 6.33
C ARG A 227 14.92 -1.04 5.05
N TYR A 228 14.17 -0.32 4.22
CA TYR A 228 13.70 -0.78 2.93
C TYR A 228 14.85 -1.17 2.00
N HIS A 229 15.90 -0.35 1.90
CA HIS A 229 17.10 -0.70 1.15
C HIS A 229 17.82 -1.94 1.71
N ALA A 230 17.84 -2.13 3.04
CA ALA A 230 18.40 -3.33 3.64
C ALA A 230 17.59 -4.59 3.27
N LEU A 231 16.26 -4.51 3.26
CA LEU A 231 15.39 -5.59 2.81
C LEU A 231 15.63 -5.91 1.32
N LEU A 232 15.65 -4.89 0.46
CA LEU A 232 15.92 -5.07 -0.98
C LEU A 232 17.26 -5.76 -1.24
N ARG A 233 18.33 -5.38 -0.52
CA ARG A 233 19.63 -6.06 -0.61
C ARG A 233 19.55 -7.51 -0.15
N ALA A 234 18.87 -7.77 0.97
CA ALA A 234 18.75 -9.11 1.54
C ALA A 234 18.04 -10.09 0.59
N VAL A 235 17.10 -9.60 -0.21
CA VAL A 235 16.39 -10.41 -1.21
C VAL A 235 17.01 -10.34 -2.62
N GLY A 236 18.17 -9.70 -2.77
CA GLY A 236 18.90 -9.63 -4.04
C GLY A 236 18.33 -8.67 -5.09
N LEU A 237 17.40 -7.78 -4.70
CA LEU A 237 16.81 -6.80 -5.62
C LEU A 237 17.63 -5.51 -5.71
N LEU A 238 18.37 -5.14 -4.67
CA LEU A 238 19.28 -3.98 -4.74
C LEU A 238 20.73 -4.48 -4.68
N GLN A 239 21.51 -4.19 -5.72
CA GLN A 239 22.95 -4.47 -5.77
C GLN A 239 23.74 -3.20 -5.49
N ASN A 240 24.98 -3.35 -4.99
CA ASN A 240 25.87 -2.23 -4.63
C ASN A 240 26.35 -1.39 -5.83
N CYS A 241 25.99 -1.78 -7.05
CA CYS A 241 26.35 -1.09 -8.28
C CYS A 241 25.22 -0.14 -8.68
N GLU A 242 25.41 1.15 -8.43
CA GLU A 242 24.54 2.23 -8.90
C GLU A 242 24.60 2.30 -10.44
N SER A 243 23.83 1.48 -11.15
CA SER A 243 23.47 1.78 -12.54
C SER A 243 22.35 0.89 -13.05
N SER A 244 21.12 1.37 -12.90
CA SER A 244 20.15 1.38 -14.00
C SER A 244 18.90 2.11 -13.53
N TYR A 245 18.42 3.04 -14.35
CA TYR A 245 17.15 3.74 -14.14
C TYR A 245 16.01 2.71 -14.00
N GLY A 246 15.51 2.54 -12.77
CA GLY A 246 14.32 1.74 -12.49
C GLY A 246 14.50 0.61 -11.48
N GLN A 247 13.38 -0.01 -11.16
CA GLN A 247 13.29 -1.21 -10.33
C GLN A 247 13.90 -2.42 -11.05
N SER A 248 14.68 -3.23 -10.33
CA SER A 248 15.38 -4.41 -10.87
C SER A 248 14.52 -5.68 -10.94
N GLY A 249 13.40 -5.71 -10.20
CA GLY A 249 12.49 -6.85 -10.16
C GLY A 249 11.25 -6.55 -9.32
N ALA A 250 10.13 -7.21 -9.64
CA ALA A 250 8.85 -7.01 -8.96
C ALA A 250 8.90 -7.43 -7.48
N TYR A 251 8.18 -6.72 -6.62
CA TYR A 251 8.07 -7.07 -5.21
C TYR A 251 6.76 -6.57 -4.59
N ASN A 252 6.35 -7.21 -3.52
CA ASN A 252 5.37 -6.67 -2.59
C ASN A 252 6.07 -6.14 -1.35
N LEU A 253 5.61 -4.98 -0.90
CA LEU A 253 5.90 -4.46 0.43
C LEU A 253 4.60 -4.45 1.22
N ILE A 254 4.67 -4.87 2.47
CA ILE A 254 3.63 -4.63 3.48
C ILE A 254 4.30 -4.06 4.74
N ALA A 255 3.64 -3.12 5.40
CA ALA A 255 4.17 -2.45 6.58
C ALA A 255 3.06 -2.07 7.56
N THR A 256 3.36 -2.20 8.85
CA THR A 256 2.60 -1.62 9.96
C THR A 256 3.46 -0.56 10.65
N ARG A 257 3.04 -0.08 11.82
CA ARG A 257 3.89 0.77 12.68
C ARG A 257 5.05 -0.02 13.32
N GLU A 258 4.97 -1.34 13.34
CA GLU A 258 5.87 -2.21 14.11
C GLU A 258 6.87 -2.98 13.25
N TRP A 259 6.54 -3.24 11.98
CA TRP A 259 7.37 -4.06 11.11
C TRP A 259 7.08 -3.77 9.64
N MET A 260 8.03 -4.17 8.79
CA MET A 260 7.90 -4.10 7.33
C MET A 260 8.46 -5.38 6.72
N LEU A 261 7.68 -6.01 5.85
CA LEU A 261 8.02 -7.24 5.14
C LEU A 261 8.07 -6.94 3.64
N LEU A 262 9.12 -7.45 3.00
CA LEU A 262 9.33 -7.36 1.55
C LEU A 262 9.41 -8.77 0.97
N VAL A 263 8.66 -8.99 -0.12
CA VAL A 263 8.61 -10.27 -0.82
C VAL A 263 8.85 -10.05 -2.33
N PRO A 264 9.96 -10.54 -2.90
CA PRO A 264 10.16 -10.56 -4.36
C PRO A 264 9.07 -11.36 -5.07
N ARG A 265 8.71 -10.92 -6.27
CA ARG A 265 7.64 -11.52 -7.07
C ARG A 265 8.11 -11.90 -8.45
N THR A 266 7.72 -13.09 -8.89
CA THR A 266 8.00 -13.63 -10.23
C THR A 266 6.76 -13.73 -11.10
N GLN A 267 5.58 -13.86 -10.49
CA GLN A 267 4.29 -14.01 -11.17
C GLN A 267 3.17 -13.42 -10.31
N GLU A 268 2.15 -12.85 -10.96
CA GLU A 268 1.00 -12.24 -10.31
C GLU A 268 0.00 -13.28 -9.76
N TYR A 269 -0.20 -14.38 -10.49
CA TYR A 269 -1.22 -15.38 -10.19
C TYR A 269 -0.60 -16.69 -9.72
N PHE A 270 -1.29 -17.38 -8.82
CA PHE A 270 -1.13 -18.82 -8.61
C PHE A 270 -2.45 -19.49 -8.98
N GLU A 271 -2.42 -20.36 -9.98
CA GLU A 271 -3.63 -20.88 -10.63
C GLU A 271 -4.58 -19.73 -11.04
N SER A 272 -5.82 -19.72 -10.56
CA SER A 272 -6.81 -18.66 -10.83
C SER A 272 -6.80 -17.52 -9.80
N ILE A 273 -5.93 -17.56 -8.80
CA ILE A 273 -5.91 -16.60 -7.69
C ILE A 273 -4.83 -15.56 -7.94
N GLY A 274 -5.24 -14.30 -8.11
CA GLY A 274 -4.33 -13.17 -8.17
C GLY A 274 -3.81 -12.86 -6.77
N VAL A 275 -2.49 -12.84 -6.61
CA VAL A 275 -1.84 -12.58 -5.31
C VAL A 275 -1.17 -11.22 -5.38
N ASN A 276 -1.58 -10.31 -4.50
CA ASN A 276 -0.91 -9.02 -4.28
C ASN A 276 -0.34 -8.97 -2.85
N SER A 277 0.05 -7.78 -2.38
CA SER A 277 0.59 -7.60 -1.02
C SER A 277 -0.29 -8.16 0.10
N LEU A 278 -1.63 -8.08 -0.01
CA LEU A 278 -2.54 -8.59 1.02
C LEU A 278 -2.43 -10.11 1.19
N GLY A 279 -2.14 -10.84 0.11
CA GLY A 279 -1.91 -12.29 0.17
C GLY A 279 -0.73 -12.66 1.08
N PHE A 280 0.32 -11.84 1.10
CA PHE A 280 1.47 -12.03 1.99
C PHE A 280 1.21 -11.58 3.44
N ALA A 281 0.11 -10.88 3.69
CA ALA A 281 -0.45 -10.66 5.02
C ALA A 281 -1.49 -11.73 5.42
N GLY A 282 -1.65 -12.78 4.59
CA GLY A 282 -2.58 -13.88 4.82
C GLY A 282 -4.03 -13.57 4.49
N ILE A 283 -4.27 -12.64 3.56
CA ILE A 283 -5.60 -12.17 3.16
C ILE A 283 -5.79 -12.44 1.66
N PHE A 284 -6.78 -13.26 1.31
CA PHE A 284 -7.06 -13.70 -0.06
C PHE A 284 -8.46 -13.27 -0.51
#